data_AF-A0A6A1UTS7-F1
#
_entry.id   AF-A0A6A1UTS7-F1
#
_cell.length_a   1.000
_cell.length_b   1.000
_cell.length_c   1.000
_cell.angle_alpha   90.00
_cell.angle_beta   90.00
_cell.angle_gamma   90.00
#
_symmetry.space_group_name_H-M   'P 1'
#
loop_
_entity.id
_entity.type
_entity.pdbx_description
1 polymer ?
#
loop_
_entity_poly.entity_id
_entity_poly.type
_entity_poly.pdbx_seq_one_letter_code
_entity_poly.pdbx_strand_id
1 'polypeptide(L)' 'MAGETESKKAKMEATPAPLLAPYKMGNFILSHRVVLAPLSRLRSYNFVAQPHAVLYYSQRTTKGGFLIGEASGISDTAQG' A
#
# COMPACT_ATOMS: atom_id res chain seq x y z
N MET A 1 0.78 48.91 -31.74
CA MET A 1 0.69 47.53 -32.29
C MET A 1 1.85 46.76 -31.68
N ALA A 2 1.55 45.96 -30.67
CA ALA A 2 1.51 44.49 -30.77
C ALA A 2 2.94 43.91 -30.66
N GLY A 3 3.28 43.11 -29.66
CA GLY A 3 2.49 42.53 -28.59
C GLY A 3 3.44 41.96 -27.53
N GLU A 4 2.91 41.86 -26.32
CA GLU A 4 3.53 41.20 -25.18
C GLU A 4 3.87 39.75 -25.56
N THR A 5 5.15 39.39 -25.54
CA THR A 5 5.55 37.99 -25.50
C THR A 5 5.32 37.48 -24.09
N GLU A 6 4.11 36.97 -23.84
CA GLU A 6 3.82 36.16 -22.66
C GLU A 6 4.78 34.96 -22.64
N SER A 7 5.73 35.01 -21.70
CA SER A 7 6.52 33.86 -21.30
C SER A 7 5.55 32.80 -20.76
N LYS A 8 5.33 31.76 -21.56
CA LYS A 8 4.54 30.58 -21.18
C LYS A 8 5.09 30.04 -19.86
N LYS A 9 4.39 30.32 -18.77
CA LYS A 9 4.57 29.65 -17.49
C LYS A 9 4.19 28.18 -17.70
N ALA A 10 5.18 27.34 -17.94
CA ALA A 10 5.00 25.90 -17.92
C ALA A 10 4.45 25.53 -16.54
N LYS A 11 3.16 25.22 -16.48
CA LYS A 11 2.63 24.42 -15.36
C LYS A 11 3.40 23.10 -15.44
N MET A 12 4.36 22.92 -14.53
CA MET A 12 4.82 21.58 -14.17
C MET A 12 3.64 20.90 -13.47
N GLU A 13 2.70 20.39 -14.26
CA GLU A 13 1.83 19.30 -13.84
C GLU A 13 2.78 18.16 -13.50
N ALA A 14 3.04 17.96 -12.21
CA ALA A 14 3.86 16.84 -11.77
C ALA A 14 3.11 15.57 -12.16
N THR A 15 3.55 14.90 -13.23
CA THR A 15 3.03 13.59 -13.59
C THR A 15 3.11 12.72 -12.35
N PRO A 16 1.98 12.19 -11.82
CA PRO A 16 2.00 11.45 -10.58
C PRO A 16 2.98 10.29 -10.74
N ALA A 17 3.91 10.18 -9.79
CA ALA A 17 4.95 9.16 -9.82
C ALA A 17 4.30 7.79 -10.12
N PRO A 18 4.89 6.94 -10.99
CA PRO A 18 4.27 5.67 -11.38
C PRO A 18 3.83 4.80 -10.20
N LEU A 19 4.50 4.94 -9.06
CA LEU A 19 4.21 4.24 -7.81
C LEU A 19 2.88 4.68 -7.15
N LEU A 20 2.45 5.93 -7.36
CA LEU A 20 1.21 6.50 -6.82
C LEU A 20 0.05 6.41 -7.82
N ALA A 21 0.28 5.88 -9.03
CA ALA A 21 -0.75 5.69 -10.03
C ALA A 21 -1.69 4.52 -9.65
N PRO A 22 -3.01 4.62 -9.90
CA PRO A 22 -3.94 3.52 -9.70
C PRO A 22 -3.57 2.25 -10.47
N TYR A 23 -4.05 1.10 -9.99
CA TYR A 23 -3.80 -0.20 -10.61
C TYR A 23 -4.97 -1.17 -10.41
N LYS A 24 -5.39 -1.86 -11.48
CA LYS A 24 -6.42 -2.92 -11.42
C LYS A 24 -5.73 -4.27 -11.22
N MET A 25 -5.97 -4.89 -10.08
CA MET A 25 -5.43 -6.21 -9.72
C MET A 25 -6.58 -7.21 -9.60
N GLY A 26 -6.82 -8.01 -10.65
CA GLY A 26 -7.95 -8.92 -10.70
C GLY A 26 -9.28 -8.16 -10.50
N ASN A 27 -9.99 -8.49 -9.42
CA ASN A 27 -11.26 -7.87 -9.04
C ASN A 27 -11.10 -6.59 -8.18
N PHE A 28 -9.87 -6.22 -7.82
CA PHE A 28 -9.58 -5.08 -6.94
C PHE A 28 -9.04 -3.88 -7.72
N ILE A 29 -9.43 -2.68 -7.31
CA ILE A 29 -8.90 -1.42 -7.83
C ILE A 29 -8.07 -0.78 -6.71
N LEU A 30 -6.76 -0.71 -6.91
CA LEU A 30 -5.81 -0.10 -5.99
C LEU A 30 -5.62 1.37 -6.34
N SER A 31 -5.54 2.22 -5.31
CA SER A 31 -5.29 3.66 -5.48
C SER A 31 -3.80 3.98 -5.70
N HIS A 32 -2.91 3.07 -5.30
CA HIS A 32 -1.46 3.19 -5.50
C HIS A 32 -0.81 1.80 -5.59
N ARG A 33 0.47 1.76 -5.95
CA ARG A 33 1.27 0.53 -6.15
C ARG A 33 2.22 0.20 -5.00
N VAL A 34 2.15 0.95 -3.90
CA VAL A 34 2.84 0.60 -2.64
C VAL A 34 2.05 -0.49 -1.92
N VAL A 35 2.73 -1.57 -1.52
CA VAL A 35 2.13 -2.75 -0.88
C VAL A 35 2.87 -3.05 0.42
N LEU A 36 2.14 -3.47 1.46
CA LEU A 36 2.76 -4.06 2.65
C LEU A 36 3.13 -5.52 2.34
N ALA A 37 4.43 -5.80 2.34
CA ALA A 37 4.96 -7.15 2.16
C ALA A 37 4.56 -8.06 3.35
N PRO A 38 4.54 -9.40 3.17
CA PRO A 38 4.36 -10.32 4.29
C PRO A 38 5.56 -10.25 5.24
N LEU A 39 5.32 -9.84 6.49
CA LEU A 39 6.37 -9.64 7.49
C LEU A 39 6.03 -10.40 8.78
N SER A 40 6.68 -11.54 9.02
CA SER A 40 6.55 -12.28 10.28
C SER A 40 7.07 -11.45 11.45
N ARG A 41 6.22 -11.19 12.46
CA ARG A 41 6.59 -10.38 13.62
C ARG A 41 6.76 -11.16 14.91
N LEU A 42 6.37 -12.45 14.91
CA LEU A 42 6.41 -13.34 16.07
C LEU A 42 5.65 -12.78 17.29
N ARG A 43 4.49 -12.17 17.04
CA ARG A 43 3.62 -11.59 18.09
C ARG A 43 2.25 -12.24 18.19
N SER A 44 2.09 -13.42 17.62
CA SER A 44 0.85 -14.22 17.69
C SER A 44 1.05 -15.33 18.71
N TYR A 45 0.85 -14.99 19.98
CA TYR A 45 1.03 -15.94 21.09
C TYR A 45 0.08 -17.12 20.94
N ASN A 46 0.60 -18.34 21.16
CA ASN A 46 -0.12 -19.59 20.95
C ASN A 46 -0.76 -19.69 19.55
N PHE A 47 -0.13 -19.09 18.54
CA PHE A 47 -0.61 -19.05 17.15
C PHE A 47 -1.95 -18.31 16.98
N VAL A 48 -2.33 -17.46 17.95
CA VAL A 48 -3.56 -16.66 17.92
C VAL A 48 -3.22 -15.19 17.70
N ALA A 49 -3.94 -14.54 16.78
CA ALA A 49 -3.82 -13.11 16.51
C ALA A 49 -4.15 -12.28 17.77
N GLN A 50 -3.26 -11.35 18.11
CA GLN A 50 -3.37 -10.54 19.32
C GLN A 50 -4.02 -9.17 19.05
N PRO A 51 -4.59 -8.49 20.06
CA PRO A 51 -5.24 -7.18 19.88
C PRO A 51 -4.35 -6.11 19.25
N HIS A 52 -3.04 -6.13 19.52
CA HIS A 52 -2.10 -5.17 18.93
C HIS A 52 -1.92 -5.36 17.41
N ALA A 53 -2.28 -6.52 16.85
CA ALA A 53 -2.26 -6.75 15.41
C ALA A 53 -3.25 -5.82 14.70
N VAL A 54 -4.41 -5.56 15.32
CA VAL A 54 -5.41 -4.59 14.82
C VAL A 54 -4.78 -3.22 14.67
N LEU A 55 -4.11 -2.72 15.72
CA LEU A 55 -3.42 -1.43 15.69
C LEU A 55 -2.31 -1.42 14.62
N TYR A 56 -1.52 -2.50 14.55
CA TYR A 56 -0.41 -2.62 13.61
C TYR A 56 -0.85 -2.52 12.14
N TYR A 57 -1.91 -3.24 11.75
CA TYR A 57 -2.45 -3.20 10.39
C TYR A 57 -3.24 -1.92 10.13
N SER A 58 -3.99 -1.41 11.11
CA SER A 58 -4.72 -0.14 10.99
C SER A 58 -3.80 1.02 10.65
N GLN A 59 -2.64 1.12 11.33
CA GLN A 59 -1.63 2.15 11.06
C GLN A 59 -1.05 2.10 9.64
N ARG A 60 -1.11 0.96 8.97
CA ARG A 60 -0.54 0.72 7.63
C ARG A 60 -1.59 0.66 6.53
N THR A 61 -2.86 0.81 6.89
CA THR A 61 -3.97 0.77 5.95
C THR A 61 -4.17 2.14 5.33
N THR A 62 -4.25 2.18 4.01
CA THR A 62 -4.57 3.36 3.21
C THR A 62 -5.78 3.08 2.33
N LYS A 63 -6.49 4.12 1.89
CA LYS A 63 -7.64 3.96 0.98
C LYS A 63 -7.18 3.33 -0.33
N GLY A 64 -7.70 2.14 -0.65
CA GLY A 64 -7.32 1.40 -1.85
C GLY A 64 -5.88 0.87 -1.83
N GLY A 65 -5.24 0.77 -0.65
CA GLY A 65 -3.95 0.12 -0.48
C GLY A 65 -4.08 -1.40 -0.36
N PHE A 66 -3.05 -2.12 -0.80
CA PHE A 66 -2.99 -3.58 -0.68
C PHE A 66 -2.00 -3.99 0.41
N LEU A 67 -2.44 -4.86 1.32
CA LEU A 67 -1.64 -5.37 2.42
C LEU A 67 -1.62 -6.90 2.37
N ILE A 68 -0.43 -7.49 2.51
CA ILE A 68 -0.25 -8.93 2.68
C ILE A 68 0.09 -9.17 4.16
N GLY A 69 -0.70 -10.03 4.80
CA GLY A 69 -0.51 -10.37 6.22
C GLY A 69 0.79 -11.14 6.48
N GLU A 70 1.14 -11.28 7.75
CA GLU A 70 2.24 -12.14 8.16
C GLU A 70 1.99 -13.62 7.79
N ALA A 71 3.08 -14.40 7.66
CA ALA A 71 2.98 -15.82 7.40
C ALA A 71 2.15 -16.49 8.51
N SER A 72 1.08 -17.17 8.11
CA SER A 72 0.11 -17.80 9.02
C SER A 72 0.09 -19.30 8.75
N GLY A 73 0.35 -20.11 9.78
CA GLY A 73 0.38 -21.57 9.68
C GLY A 73 -0.99 -22.15 9.32
N ILE A 74 -1.02 -23.08 8.36
CA ILE A 74 -2.27 -23.72 7.89
C ILE A 74 -2.62 -25.00 8.66
N SER A 75 -1.68 -25.54 9.43
CA SER A 75 -1.82 -26.76 10.23
C SER A 75 -0.78 -26.77 11.35
N ASP A 76 -0.96 -27.68 12.33
CA ASP A 76 -0.04 -27.83 13.46
C ASP A 76 1.39 -28.21 13.03
N THR A 77 1.52 -28.90 11.89
CA THR A 77 2.82 -29.31 11.32
C THR A 77 3.43 -28.30 10.36
N ALA A 78 2.78 -27.15 10.12
CA ALA A 78 3.28 -26.13 9.20
C ALA A 78 4.21 -25.09 9.86
N GLN A 79 4.62 -25.35 11.11
CA GLN A 79 5.57 -24.52 11.84
C GLN A 79 6.98 -24.88 11.36
N GLY A 80 7.68 -23.90 10.78
CA GLY A 80 9.05 -24.06 10.28
C GLY A 80 10.11 -23.86 11.35
#